data_AF-A0A537JKZ4-F1
#
_entry.id   AF-A0A537JKZ4-F1
#
_cell.length_a   1.000
_cell.length_b   1.000
_cell.length_c   1.000
_cell.angle_alpha   90.00
_cell.angle_beta   90.00
_cell.angle_gamma   90.00
#
_symmetry.space_group_name_H-M   'P 1'
#
loop_
_entity.id
_entity.type
_entity.pdbx_description
1 polymer ?
#
loop_
_entity_poly.entity_id
_entity_poly.type
_entity_poly.pdbx_seq_one_letter_code
_entity_poly.pdbx_strand_id
1 'polypeptide(L)'
;MRAQDITILGALDDEETSVSGFLMMPVVGTIPYPYPLRVNPAEVRAVLEAPIRVLLDPANVRTEIWTCGGVPREIYFYSVGPEVVWGATGRVITQFLEAVFNVQIAGAAGRRAARRAR
;
A
#
# COMPACT_ATOMS: atom_id res chain seq x y z
N MET A 1 -10.47 -9.58 -14.14
CA MET A 1 -10.29 -10.62 -13.11
C MET A 1 -11.67 -11.15 -12.73
N ARG A 2 -11.82 -12.44 -12.44
CA ARG A 2 -13.06 -13.03 -11.93
C ARG A 2 -12.93 -13.27 -10.43
N ALA A 3 -14.00 -13.04 -9.68
CA ALA A 3 -13.99 -13.14 -8.22
C ALA A 3 -13.58 -14.54 -7.73
N GLN A 4 -14.01 -15.59 -8.43
CA GLN A 4 -13.69 -16.99 -8.12
C GLN A 4 -12.19 -17.34 -8.22
N ASP A 5 -11.40 -16.50 -8.90
CA ASP A 5 -9.97 -16.75 -9.08
C ASP A 5 -9.13 -16.12 -7.94
N ILE A 6 -9.80 -15.44 -6.99
CA ILE A 6 -9.15 -14.73 -5.88
C ILE A 6 -9.23 -15.60 -4.63
N THR A 7 -8.09 -15.92 -4.04
CA THR A 7 -8.02 -16.47 -2.69
C THR A 7 -7.70 -15.35 -1.71
N ILE A 8 -8.64 -15.05 -0.81
CA ILE A 8 -8.44 -14.01 0.22
C ILE A 8 -7.50 -14.53 1.29
N LEU A 9 -6.44 -13.77 1.58
CA LEU A 9 -5.48 -14.07 2.64
C LEU A 9 -5.84 -13.40 3.97
N GLY A 10 -6.46 -12.22 3.92
CA GLY A 10 -6.85 -11.47 5.10
C GLY A 10 -7.06 -9.99 4.82
N ALA A 11 -7.46 -9.25 5.86
CA ALA A 11 -7.54 -7.79 5.84
C ALA A 11 -6.30 -7.18 6.52
N LEU A 12 -5.92 -5.99 6.08
CA LEU A 12 -4.98 -5.13 6.80
C LEU A 12 -5.76 -4.13 7.68
N ASP A 13 -5.07 -3.34 8.51
CA ASP A 13 -5.77 -2.31 9.30
C ASP A 13 -6.34 -1.22 8.39
N ASP A 14 -7.43 -0.62 8.85
CA ASP A 14 -8.12 0.43 8.10
C ASP A 14 -7.26 1.69 7.91
N GLU A 15 -7.41 2.31 6.75
CA GLU A 15 -6.67 3.49 6.32
C GLU A 15 -7.63 4.68 6.09
N GLU A 16 -7.42 5.77 6.82
CA GLU A 16 -8.17 7.01 6.57
C GLU A 16 -7.56 7.79 5.40
N THR A 17 -8.43 8.17 4.46
CA THR A 17 -8.04 9.03 3.34
C THR A 17 -8.03 10.49 3.78
N SER A 18 -6.85 11.07 3.93
CA SER A 18 -6.68 12.41 4.51
C SER A 18 -7.30 13.56 3.69
N VAL A 19 -7.59 13.35 2.41
CA VAL A 19 -8.16 14.37 1.52
C VAL A 19 -9.68 14.30 1.50
N SER A 20 -10.25 13.09 1.45
CA SER A 20 -11.69 12.86 1.30
C SER A 20 -12.42 12.51 2.60
N GLY A 21 -11.69 12.10 3.65
CA GLY A 21 -12.29 11.67 4.93
C GLY A 21 -12.99 10.31 4.87
N PHE A 22 -12.73 9.50 3.84
CA PHE A 22 -13.23 8.12 3.76
C PHE A 22 -12.34 7.16 4.52
N LEU A 23 -12.97 6.14 5.12
CA LEU A 23 -12.30 4.97 5.66
C LEU A 23 -12.13 3.91 4.57
N MET A 24 -10.91 3.46 4.35
CA MET A 24 -10.54 2.41 3.41
C MET A 24 -10.19 1.14 4.19
N MET A 25 -10.75 0.00 3.81
CA MET A 25 -10.44 -1.32 4.40
C MET A 25 -9.70 -2.18 3.37
N PRO A 26 -8.36 -2.29 3.45
CA PRO A 26 -7.59 -3.05 2.46
C PRO A 26 -7.72 -4.55 2.69
N VAL A 27 -7.95 -5.30 1.60
CA VAL A 27 -8.02 -6.77 1.63
C VAL A 27 -6.93 -7.33 0.71
N VAL A 28 -6.17 -8.30 1.22
CA VAL A 28 -5.10 -8.97 0.49
C VAL A 28 -5.63 -10.29 -0.07
N GLY A 29 -5.37 -10.54 -1.34
CA GLY A 29 -5.68 -11.80 -1.99
C GLY A 29 -4.64 -12.19 -3.05
N THR A 30 -4.61 -13.48 -3.38
CA THR A 30 -3.75 -14.03 -4.43
C THR A 30 -4.58 -14.43 -5.63
N ILE A 31 -3.97 -14.38 -6.81
CA ILE A 31 -4.51 -14.89 -8.08
C ILE A 31 -3.52 -15.86 -8.73
N PRO A 32 -3.97 -16.77 -9.60
CA PRO A 32 -3.06 -17.58 -10.41
C PRO A 32 -2.11 -16.72 -11.23
N TYR A 33 -0.85 -17.13 -11.36
CA TYR A 33 0.14 -16.43 -12.20
C TYR A 33 0.62 -17.34 -13.35
N PRO A 34 0.71 -16.84 -14.59
CA PRO A 34 0.30 -15.50 -15.04
C PRO A 34 -1.23 -15.36 -15.10
N TYR A 35 -1.75 -14.16 -14.84
CA TYR A 35 -3.19 -13.88 -14.93
C TYR A 35 -3.51 -13.00 -16.15
N PRO A 36 -4.44 -13.40 -17.04
CA PRO A 36 -4.81 -12.61 -18.22
C PRO A 36 -5.72 -11.43 -17.84
N LEU A 37 -5.15 -10.40 -17.21
CA LEU A 37 -5.88 -9.18 -16.85
C LEU A 37 -6.43 -8.48 -18.10
N ARG A 38 -7.73 -8.19 -18.09
CA ARG A 38 -8.40 -7.37 -19.10
C ARG A 38 -8.80 -6.06 -18.45
N VAL A 39 -8.17 -4.97 -18.88
CA VAL A 39 -8.47 -3.62 -18.38
C VAL A 39 -9.66 -3.01 -19.12
N ASN A 40 -10.44 -2.20 -18.41
CA ASN A 40 -11.39 -1.30 -19.04
C ASN A 40 -10.68 0.04 -19.33
N PRO A 41 -10.40 0.40 -20.59
CA PRO A 41 -9.65 1.60 -20.91
C PRO A 41 -10.37 2.91 -20.55
N ALA A 42 -11.69 2.87 -20.30
CA ALA A 42 -12.44 4.03 -19.83
C ALA A 42 -12.07 4.43 -18.38
N GLU A 43 -11.51 3.50 -17.62
CA GLU A 43 -11.22 3.67 -16.19
C GLU A 43 -9.73 3.44 -15.88
N VAL A 44 -9.11 2.46 -16.53
CA VAL A 44 -7.76 1.98 -16.24
C VAL A 44 -6.86 2.16 -17.46
N ARG A 45 -5.88 3.05 -17.32
CA ARG A 45 -4.85 3.29 -18.36
C ARG A 45 -3.89 2.12 -18.52
N ALA A 46 -3.44 1.54 -17.41
CA ALA A 46 -2.43 0.48 -17.41
C ALA A 46 -2.49 -0.34 -16.11
N VAL A 47 -1.93 -1.56 -16.16
CA VAL A 47 -1.63 -2.37 -14.98
C VAL A 47 -0.14 -2.26 -14.68
N LEU A 48 0.18 -2.01 -13.42
CA LEU A 48 1.55 -2.00 -12.92
C LEU A 48 1.79 -3.27 -12.09
N GLU A 49 2.74 -4.09 -12.51
CA GLU A 49 3.20 -5.25 -11.75
C GLU A 49 4.50 -4.91 -11.01
N ALA A 50 4.48 -4.98 -9.67
CA ALA A 50 5.64 -4.70 -8.82
C ALA A 50 6.09 -5.99 -8.13
N PRO A 51 7.27 -6.56 -8.47
CA PRO A 51 7.82 -7.67 -7.71
C PRO A 51 8.09 -7.25 -6.26
N ILE A 52 7.78 -8.10 -5.30
CA ILE A 52 7.97 -7.81 -3.86
C ILE A 52 9.42 -7.37 -3.55
N ARG A 53 10.40 -8.02 -4.18
CA ARG A 53 11.82 -7.65 -4.05
C ARG A 53 12.13 -6.19 -4.46
N VAL A 54 11.39 -5.64 -5.42
CA VAL A 54 11.56 -4.25 -5.87
C VAL A 54 11.00 -3.30 -4.82
N LEU A 55 9.85 -3.64 -4.22
CA LEU A 55 9.23 -2.85 -3.16
C LEU A 55 9.98 -2.90 -1.83
N LEU A 56 10.72 -3.99 -1.56
CA LEU A 56 11.56 -4.16 -0.37
C LEU A 56 12.96 -3.54 -0.53
N ASP A 57 13.38 -3.18 -1.73
CA ASP A 57 14.69 -2.57 -1.97
C ASP A 57 14.69 -1.11 -1.49
N PRO A 58 15.53 -0.74 -0.49
CA PRO A 58 15.59 0.62 0.03
C PRO A 58 15.93 1.67 -1.05
N ALA A 59 16.60 1.29 -2.14
CA ALA A 59 16.89 2.21 -3.25
C ALA A 59 15.62 2.68 -3.98
N ASN A 60 14.53 1.90 -3.89
CA ASN A 60 13.25 2.21 -4.52
C ASN A 60 12.26 2.88 -3.56
N VAL A 61 12.62 3.07 -2.30
CA VAL A 61 11.72 3.64 -1.29
C VAL A 61 12.25 4.97 -0.80
N ARG A 62 11.37 5.97 -0.79
CA ARG A 62 11.62 7.28 -0.20
C ARG A 62 10.45 7.65 0.70
N THR A 63 10.74 8.26 1.86
CA THR A 63 9.71 8.80 2.76
C THR A 63 9.87 10.29 2.95
N GLU A 64 8.74 10.97 3.13
CA GLU A 64 8.69 12.40 3.46
C GLU A 64 7.64 12.67 4.53
N ILE A 65 7.81 13.74 5.30
CA ILE A 65 6.80 14.22 6.24
C ILE A 65 6.08 15.42 5.63
N TRP A 66 4.78 15.30 5.40
CA TRP A 66 3.93 16.37 4.90
C TRP A 66 2.90 16.78 5.96
N THR A 67 2.56 18.06 6.01
CA THR A 67 1.47 18.54 6.88
C THR A 67 0.15 18.46 6.12
N CYS A 68 -0.74 17.56 6.53
CA CYS A 68 -2.07 17.41 5.95
C CYS A 68 -3.14 17.74 6.99
N GLY A 69 -3.95 18.77 6.76
CA GLY A 69 -4.98 19.20 7.72
C GLY A 69 -4.38 19.64 9.06
N GLY A 70 -3.18 20.22 9.05
CA GLY A 70 -2.46 20.63 10.27
C GLY A 70 -1.75 19.50 11.02
N VAL A 71 -1.86 18.25 10.56
CA VAL A 71 -1.23 17.08 11.18
C VAL A 71 -0.05 16.62 10.32
N PRO A 72 1.16 16.41 10.89
CA PRO A 72 2.26 15.80 10.17
C PRO A 72 1.92 14.34 9.85
N ARG A 73 2.07 13.96 8.58
CA ARG A 73 1.83 12.62 8.06
C ARG A 73 3.04 12.19 7.27
N GLU A 74 3.42 10.94 7.45
CA GLU A 74 4.43 10.33 6.61
C GLU A 74 3.83 9.86 5.29
N ILE A 75 4.56 10.14 4.22
CA ILE A 75 4.23 9.81 2.84
C ILE A 75 5.29 8.86 2.31
N TYR A 76 4.85 7.67 1.87
CA TYR A 76 5.72 6.66 1.27
C TYR A 76 5.67 6.78 -0.26
N PHE A 77 6.84 6.77 -0.88
CA PHE A 77 7.02 6.76 -2.32
C PHE A 77 7.79 5.50 -2.72
N TYR A 78 7.17 4.69 -3.58
CA TYR A 78 7.76 3.48 -4.16
C TYR A 78 8.02 3.69 -5.64
N SER A 79 9.27 3.56 -6.05
CA SER A 79 9.66 3.58 -7.47
C SER A 79 9.46 2.18 -8.06
N VAL A 80 8.61 2.07 -9.08
CA VAL A 80 8.29 0.80 -9.74
C VAL A 80 8.48 0.98 -11.24
N GLY A 81 9.68 0.64 -11.72
CA GLY A 81 10.08 0.94 -13.08
C GLY A 81 10.06 2.46 -13.31
N PRO A 82 9.35 2.97 -14.33
CA PRO A 82 9.23 4.41 -14.59
C PRO A 82 8.18 5.11 -13.71
N GLU A 83 7.35 4.35 -12.99
CA GLU A 83 6.21 4.88 -12.23
C GLU A 83 6.57 5.09 -10.76
N VAL A 84 5.87 6.02 -10.11
CA VAL A 84 5.97 6.25 -8.66
C VAL A 84 4.61 6.01 -8.03
N VAL A 85 4.54 5.04 -7.11
CA VAL A 85 3.35 4.73 -6.31
C VAL A 85 3.46 5.39 -4.95
N TRP A 86 2.46 6.17 -4.56
CA TRP A 86 2.48 6.95 -3.32
C TRP A 86 1.07 7.22 -2.77
N GLY A 87 0.98 7.98 -1.69
CA GLY A 87 -0.29 8.35 -1.06
C GLY A 87 -0.94 7.18 -0.33
N ALA A 88 -2.26 7.02 -0.44
CA ALA A 88 -3.00 5.94 0.22
C ALA A 88 -2.49 4.57 -0.21
N THR A 89 -2.22 4.36 -1.50
CA THR A 89 -1.66 3.10 -2.02
C THR A 89 -0.26 2.84 -1.45
N GLY A 90 0.59 3.87 -1.33
CA GLY A 90 1.90 3.74 -0.69
C GLY A 90 1.81 3.24 0.75
N ARG A 91 0.85 3.75 1.53
CA ARG A 91 0.63 3.29 2.92
C ARG A 91 0.14 1.85 2.99
N VAL A 92 -0.82 1.45 2.14
CA VAL A 92 -1.31 0.06 2.06
C VAL A 92 -0.17 -0.89 1.68
N ILE A 93 0.71 -0.50 0.75
CA ILE A 93 1.90 -1.29 0.40
C ILE A 93 2.82 -1.42 1.61
N THR A 94 3.15 -0.32 2.30
CA THR A 94 3.99 -0.35 3.50
C THR A 94 3.42 -1.30 4.55
N GLN A 95 2.14 -1.16 4.87
CA GLN A 95 1.45 -1.99 5.86
C GLN A 95 1.51 -3.48 5.50
N PHE A 96 1.24 -3.82 4.23
CA PHE A 96 1.38 -5.20 3.75
C PHE A 96 2.81 -5.73 3.94
N LEU A 97 3.82 -4.95 3.53
CA LEU A 97 5.21 -5.39 3.59
C LEU A 97 5.67 -5.62 5.04
N GLU A 98 5.36 -4.70 5.94
CA GLU A 98 5.71 -4.82 7.36
C GLU A 98 4.99 -6.00 8.02
N ALA A 99 3.71 -6.21 7.74
CA ALA A 99 2.92 -7.29 8.32
C ALA A 99 3.37 -8.69 7.86
N VAL A 100 3.71 -8.84 6.57
CA VAL A 100 3.99 -10.16 5.98
C VAL A 100 5.48 -10.51 6.02
N PHE A 101 6.36 -9.54 5.83
CA PHE A 101 7.80 -9.78 5.74
C PHE A 101 8.56 -9.38 7.01
N ASN A 102 7.87 -8.87 8.04
CA ASN A 102 8.45 -8.45 9.32
C ASN A 102 9.65 -7.50 9.12
N VAL A 103 9.51 -6.60 8.15
CA VAL A 103 10.45 -5.52 7.86
C VAL A 103 9.96 -4.21 8.48
N GLN A 104 10.82 -3.19 8.50
CA GLN A 104 10.45 -1.83 8.83
C GLN A 104 10.83 -0.94 7.67
N ILE A 105 9.83 -0.36 7.01
CA ILE A 105 10.05 0.56 5.90
C ILE A 105 10.05 1.95 6.52
N ALA A 106 11.27 2.47 6.76
CA ALA A 106 11.61 3.63 7.59
C ALA A 106 10.49 4.68 7.74
N GLY A 107 10.14 4.98 9.00
CA GLY A 107 9.03 5.88 9.30
C GLY A 107 8.29 5.73 10.63
N ALA A 108 8.93 5.20 11.68
CA ALA A 108 8.30 5.01 12.99
C ALA A 108 8.04 6.33 13.77
N ALA A 109 7.97 7.51 13.13
CA ALA A 109 7.89 8.82 13.78
C ALA A 109 6.51 9.11 14.39
N GLY A 110 5.88 8.11 15.00
CA GLY A 110 4.60 8.26 15.66
C GLY A 110 4.00 6.95 16.16
N ARG A 111 4.64 6.29 17.13
CA ARG A 111 3.91 5.59 18.21
C ARG A 111 3.02 4.42 17.73
N ARG A 112 3.39 3.16 17.92
CA ARG A 112 3.32 2.43 19.22
C ARG A 112 2.53 3.04 20.41
N ALA A 113 1.60 4.00 20.23
CA ALA A 113 0.76 4.53 21.33
C ALA A 113 -0.64 3.91 21.41
N ALA A 114 -0.91 2.84 20.65
CA ALA A 114 -2.18 2.11 20.79
C ALA A 114 -2.02 0.64 21.15
N ARG A 115 -0.80 0.13 21.40
CA ARG A 115 -0.64 -1.11 22.19
C ARG A 115 -0.78 -0.79 23.69
N ARG A 116 -1.88 -0.12 24.07
CA ARG A 116 -2.36 0.20 25.42
C ARG A 116 -3.73 0.91 25.34
N ALA A 117 -4.73 0.21 24.89
CA ALA A 117 -6.07 0.26 25.47
C ALA A 117 -6.64 -1.15 25.36
N ARG A 118 -7.34 -1.56 26.41
CA ARG A 118 -7.72 -2.94 26.75
C ARG A 118 -8.60 -3.61 25.70
#